data_AF-F3GP20-F1
#
_entry.id   AF-F3GP20-F1
#
_cell.length_a   1.000
_cell.length_b   1.000
_cell.length_c   1.000
_cell.angle_alpha   90.00
_cell.angle_beta   90.00
_cell.angle_gamma   90.00
#
_symmetry.space_group_name_H-M   'P 1'
#
loop_
_entity.id
_entity.type
_entity.pdbx_description
1 polymer ?
#
loop_
_entity_poly.entity_id
_entity_poly.type
_entity_poly.pdbx_seq_one_letter_code
_entity_poly.pdbx_strand_id
1 'polypeptide(L)' 'NKPAGIAVHGGSGLSFGVIEAFRQLRPDAKELELVHRLDRDTSGLLMIAKKRSMLRHLHEALRGDGVDKRYMALV' A
#
# COMPACT_ATOMS: atom_id res chain seq x y z
N ASN A 1 5.42 6.51 -4.88
CA ASN A 1 4.43 7.60 -4.69
C ASN A 1 3.17 7.19 -5.44
N LYS A 2 2.07 6.90 -4.73
CA LYS A 2 0.79 6.52 -5.32
C LYS A 2 0.10 7.79 -5.85
N PRO A 3 -0.31 7.86 -7.12
CA PRO A 3 -1.11 8.98 -7.61
C PRO A 3 -2.55 8.90 -7.11
N ALA A 4 -3.23 10.05 -7.07
CA ALA A 4 -4.67 10.11 -6.86
C ALA A 4 -5.42 9.45 -8.05
N GLY A 5 -6.62 8.94 -7.82
CA GLY A 5 -7.47 8.30 -8.83
C GLY A 5 -7.23 6.80 -9.03
N ILE A 6 -6.19 6.22 -8.43
CA ILE A 6 -5.85 4.78 -8.55
C ILE A 6 -6.10 4.06 -7.22
N ALA A 7 -6.79 2.91 -7.24
CA ALA A 7 -6.99 2.10 -6.04
C ALA A 7 -5.71 1.34 -5.64
N VAL A 8 -5.50 1.08 -4.34
CA VAL A 8 -4.32 0.33 -3.87
C VAL A 8 -4.39 -1.16 -4.20
N HIS A 9 -5.59 -1.73 -4.27
CA HIS A 9 -5.88 -3.10 -4.69
C HIS A 9 -7.24 -3.16 -5.38
N GLY A 10 -7.52 -4.27 -6.08
CA GLY A 10 -8.85 -4.53 -6.67
C GLY A 10 -9.94 -4.61 -5.60
N GLY A 11 -11.13 -4.07 -5.91
CA GLY A 11 -12.33 -4.16 -5.08
C GLY A 11 -13.44 -4.97 -5.77
N SER A 12 -14.66 -4.97 -5.23
CA SER A 12 -15.78 -5.80 -5.72
C SER A 12 -16.30 -5.47 -7.13
N GLY A 13 -15.77 -4.44 -7.79
CA GLY A 13 -16.18 -4.04 -9.15
C GLY A 13 -15.06 -3.39 -9.99
N LEU A 14 -13.82 -3.36 -9.49
CA LEU A 14 -12.66 -2.81 -10.19
C LEU A 14 -11.62 -3.91 -10.38
N SER A 15 -11.34 -4.20 -11.64
CA SER A 15 -10.20 -5.02 -12.06
C SER A 15 -8.93 -4.19 -11.88
N PHE A 16 -8.11 -4.57 -10.90
CA PHE A 16 -6.71 -4.15 -10.77
C PHE A 16 -6.43 -2.82 -10.02
N GLY A 17 -5.40 -2.83 -9.17
CA GLY A 17 -4.89 -1.68 -8.43
C GLY A 17 -3.35 -1.68 -8.37
N VAL A 18 -2.79 -0.85 -7.49
CA VAL A 18 -1.33 -0.70 -7.38
C VAL A 18 -0.64 -2.03 -7.07
N ILE A 19 -1.14 -2.82 -6.12
CA ILE A 19 -0.46 -4.06 -5.71
C ILE A 19 -0.44 -5.11 -6.81
N GLU A 20 -1.54 -5.24 -7.57
CA GLU A 20 -1.60 -6.16 -8.69
C GLU A 20 -0.65 -5.72 -9.82
N ALA A 21 -0.53 -4.40 -10.07
CA ALA A 21 0.45 -3.87 -11.02
C ALA A 21 1.89 -4.22 -10.64
N PHE A 22 2.23 -4.08 -9.36
CA PHE A 22 3.55 -4.48 -8.86
C PHE A 22 3.79 -5.99 -8.99
N ARG A 23 2.78 -6.83 -8.76
CA ARG A 23 2.88 -8.28 -8.95
C ARG A 23 3.11 -8.64 -10.42
N GLN A 24 2.47 -7.95 -11.36
CA GLN A 24 2.73 -8.14 -12.79
C GLN A 24 4.11 -7.64 -13.23
N LEU A 25 4.57 -6.50 -12.70
CA LEU A 25 5.90 -5.93 -13.03
C LEU A 25 7.06 -6.69 -12.35
N ARG A 26 6.77 -7.49 -11.33
CA ARG A 26 7.75 -8.25 -10.53
C ARG A 26 7.27 -9.70 -10.33
N PRO A 27 7.10 -10.49 -11.40
CA PRO A 27 6.51 -11.82 -11.31
C PRO A 27 7.29 -12.80 -10.42
N ASP A 28 8.62 -12.62 -10.31
CA ASP A 28 9.49 -13.46 -9.47
C ASP A 28 9.42 -13.11 -7.97
N ALA A 29 8.81 -11.97 -7.62
CA ALA A 29 8.66 -11.55 -6.23
C ALA A 29 7.51 -12.34 -5.58
N LYS A 30 7.86 -13.50 -4.99
CA LYS A 30 6.91 -14.43 -4.36
C LYS A 30 6.02 -13.80 -3.28
N GLU A 31 6.52 -12.77 -2.60
CA GLU A 31 5.79 -12.07 -1.54
C GLU A 31 5.78 -10.57 -1.83
N LEU A 32 4.60 -10.04 -2.14
CA LEU A 32 4.32 -8.61 -2.26
C LEU A 32 2.97 -8.33 -1.63
N GLU A 33 2.99 -7.63 -0.51
CA GLU A 33 1.78 -7.32 0.28
C GLU A 33 1.71 -5.84 0.63
N LEU A 34 0.51 -5.27 0.56
CA LEU A 34 0.26 -3.92 1.04
C LEU A 34 0.42 -3.89 2.56
N VAL A 35 1.22 -2.94 3.06
CA VAL A 35 1.39 -2.73 4.51
C VAL A 35 0.25 -1.89 5.08
N HIS A 36 -0.24 -0.95 4.29
CA HIS A 36 -1.40 -0.13 4.61
C HIS A 36 -2.11 0.27 3.31
N ARG A 37 -3.29 0.87 3.47
CA ARG A 37 -4.08 1.41 2.36
C ARG A 37 -4.01 2.93 2.33
N LEU A 38 -4.31 3.46 1.16
CA LEU A 38 -4.72 4.85 0.91
C LEU A 38 -6.01 4.78 0.10
N ASP A 39 -6.90 5.75 0.28
CA ASP A 39 -8.11 5.82 -0.54
C ASP A 39 -7.75 6.09 -2.00
N ARG A 40 -8.68 5.77 -2.91
CA ARG A 40 -8.44 5.89 -4.36
C ARG A 40 -7.93 7.28 -4.72
N ASP A 41 -8.58 8.30 -4.20
CA ASP A 41 -8.34 9.70 -4.55
C ASP A 41 -7.28 10.36 -3.65
N THR A 42 -6.78 9.65 -2.62
CA THR A 42 -5.61 10.07 -1.83
C THR A 42 -4.32 9.70 -2.54
N SER A 43 -3.45 10.67 -2.80
CA SER A 43 -2.08 10.46 -3.29
C SER A 43 -1.09 10.34 -2.13
N GLY A 44 0.13 9.88 -2.41
CA GLY A 44 1.25 9.97 -1.46
C GLY A 44 2.01 8.67 -1.23
N LEU A 45 2.59 8.55 -0.04
CA LEU A 45 3.47 7.43 0.31
C LEU A 45 2.64 6.17 0.59
N LEU A 46 2.96 5.09 -0.13
CA LEU A 46 2.34 3.77 0.02
C LEU A 46 3.44 2.74 0.26
N MET A 47 3.32 1.97 1.33
CA MET A 47 4.29 0.92 1.67
C MET A 47 3.82 -0.47 1.20
N ILE A 48 4.75 -1.21 0.59
CA ILE A 48 4.59 -2.60 0.17
C ILE A 48 5.72 -3.43 0.80
N ALA A 49 5.38 -4.50 1.50
CA ALA A 49 6.33 -5.42 2.09
C ALA A 49 6.70 -6.53 1.09
N LYS A 50 8.00 -6.83 1.00
CA LYS A 50 8.55 -7.91 0.16
C LYS A 50 8.80 -9.23 0.91
N LYS A 51 8.51 -9.26 2.21
CA LYS A 51 8.70 -10.40 3.11
C LYS A 51 7.60 -10.41 4.16
N ARG A 52 7.06 -11.57 4.50
CA ARG A 52 6.02 -11.74 5.52
C ARG A 52 6.49 -11.32 6.92
N SER A 53 7.77 -11.51 7.26
CA SER A 53 8.33 -11.04 8.52
C SER A 53 8.30 -9.51 8.62
N MET A 54 8.66 -8.82 7.52
CA MET A 54 8.62 -7.36 7.47
C MET A 54 7.20 -6.82 7.50
N LEU A 55 6.25 -7.47 6.82
CA LEU A 55 4.83 -7.10 6.91
C LEU A 55 4.34 -7.12 8.36
N ARG A 56 4.64 -8.19 9.10
CA ARG A 56 4.26 -8.30 10.53
C ARG A 56 4.90 -7.21 11.38
N HIS A 57 6.19 -6.97 11.19
CA HIS A 57 6.91 -5.91 11.90
C HIS A 57 6.31 -4.52 11.65
N LEU A 58 6.03 -4.18 10.38
CA LEU A 58 5.43 -2.90 10.03
C LEU A 58 3.97 -2.77 10.53
N HIS A 59 3.19 -3.86 10.53
CA HIS A 59 1.86 -3.86 11.13
C HIS A 59 1.91 -3.59 12.64
N GLU A 60 2.90 -4.15 13.35
CA GLU A 60 3.10 -3.88 14.77
C GLU A 60 3.49 -2.41 15.01
N ALA A 61 4.45 -1.90 14.24
CA ALA A 61 4.86 -0.50 14.30
C ALA A 61 3.72 0.49 13.99
N LEU A 62 2.82 0.13 13.07
CA LEU A 62 1.62 0.93 12.73
C LEU A 62 0.49 0.86 13.77
N ARG A 63 0.44 -0.18 14.61
CA ARG A 63 -0.55 -0.28 15.70
C ARG A 63 -0.13 0.51 16.94
N GLY A 64 1.16 0.60 17.21
CA GLY A 64 1.72 1.51 18.21
C GLY A 64 2.07 2.87 17.60
N ASP A 65 2.97 3.60 18.27
CA ASP A 65 3.46 4.91 17.83
C ASP A 65 4.79 4.82 17.04
N GLY A 66 5.09 3.64 16.47
CA GLY A 66 6.34 3.39 15.76
C GLY A 66 6.40 4.01 14.36
N VAL A 67 5.30 4.57 13.86
CA VAL A 67 5.20 5.17 12.52
C VAL A 67 4.43 6.50 12.57
N ASP A 68 5.12 7.59 12.27
CA ASP A 68 4.52 8.91 12.06
C ASP A 68 4.03 9.05 10.61
N LYS A 69 2.71 9.21 10.42
CA LYS A 69 2.07 9.39 9.11
C LYS A 69 1.56 10.81 8.98
N ARG A 70 2.17 11.60 8.09
CA ARG A 70 1.77 12.99 7.84
C ARG A 70 1.05 13.11 6.51
N TYR A 71 -0.08 13.83 6.52
CA TYR A 71 -0.89 14.12 5.36
C TYR A 71 -0.97 15.63 5.17
N MET A 72 -0.89 16.08 3.93
CA MET A 72 -1.23 17.46 3.56
C MET A 72 -2.68 17.47 3.09
N ALA A 73 -3.48 18.36 3.66
CA ALA A 73 -4.88 18.55 3.28
C ALA A 73 -5.17 20.05 3.17
N LEU A 74 -6.02 20.41 2.20
CA LEU A 74 -6.65 21.72 2.12
C LEU A 74 -8.08 21.56 2.65
N VAL A 75 -8.46 22.39 3.61
CA VAL A 75 -9.76 22.35 4.31
C VAL A 75 -10.55 23.62 4.07
#